data_AF-A0A2E0HDT7-F1
#
_entry.id   AF-A0A2E0HDT7-F1
#
_cell.length_a   1.000
_cell.length_b   1.000
_cell.length_c   1.000
_cell.angle_alpha   90.00
_cell.angle_beta   90.00
_cell.angle_gamma   90.00
#
_symmetry.space_group_name_H-M   'P 1'
#
loop_
_entity.id
_entity.type
_entity.pdbx_description
1 polymer ?
#
loop_
_entity_poly.entity_id
_entity_poly.type
_entity_poly.pdbx_seq_one_letter_code
_entity_poly.pdbx_strand_id
1 'polypeptide(L)'
;MRSCLSPVIAGILLLASNAAVSADLIKRTLCVWDIVGKSGPIATQMEDYRLEAIKWGIDFEMKVYTDEKIAAEDLKSGACDVAEITGLRAREFNSFTGTLDSIGAIPTEEHMRTVLQYLADPKLAKLMTQGDYEVVGILPGGAAYLFTNDRSIDTVGELAGKKFAAMDFDKAQAIMIESVGASPVSVSLTNFGSMFNNGSVDIIGAPAVAYEALELYKGLGDDGAVVNFDIIQITFQLVARHDRFPENFGQQSRQFAWSQYDRAMEVVNKAEASIKDSYWLDLPEKDKEGYMEMFRQSRLTLRDRGLYDGKMLSFLSKVRCQKDPSLAECTAKDRE
;
A
#
# COMPACT_ATOMS: atom_id res chain seq x y z
N MET A 1 -25.87 59.33 -71.87
CA MET A 1 -25.48 59.54 -70.46
C MET A 1 -25.54 58.20 -69.75
N ARG A 2 -24.39 57.72 -69.24
CA ARG A 2 -24.23 56.42 -68.59
C ARG A 2 -24.85 56.47 -67.18
N SER A 3 -25.71 55.51 -66.84
CA SER A 3 -26.19 55.27 -65.48
C SER A 3 -25.32 54.18 -64.84
N CYS A 4 -24.65 54.52 -63.74
CA CYS A 4 -23.88 53.59 -62.90
C CYS A 4 -24.83 52.86 -61.94
N LEU A 5 -24.80 51.53 -61.97
CA LEU A 5 -25.36 50.66 -60.92
C LEU A 5 -24.18 49.99 -60.19
N SER A 6 -23.97 50.35 -58.93
CA SER A 6 -23.08 49.64 -58.00
C SER A 6 -23.82 48.45 -57.38
N PRO A 7 -23.19 47.28 -57.21
CA PRO A 7 -23.72 46.23 -56.36
C PRO A 7 -23.20 46.40 -54.92
N VAL A 8 -24.11 46.35 -53.96
CA VAL A 8 -23.82 46.24 -52.52
C VAL A 8 -23.52 44.77 -52.22
N ILE A 9 -22.30 44.48 -51.77
CA ILE A 9 -21.90 43.14 -51.29
C ILE A 9 -22.29 43.06 -49.81
N ALA A 10 -23.29 42.25 -49.49
CA ALA A 10 -23.65 41.91 -48.11
C ALA A 10 -22.78 40.71 -47.66
N GLY A 11 -21.84 40.97 -46.75
CA GLY A 11 -21.02 39.93 -46.13
C GLY A 11 -21.80 39.21 -45.02
N ILE A 12 -21.97 37.90 -45.15
CA ILE A 12 -22.49 37.03 -44.10
C ILE A 12 -21.32 36.68 -43.16
N LEU A 13 -21.33 37.24 -41.95
CA LEU A 13 -20.46 36.78 -40.86
C LEU A 13 -21.02 35.44 -40.34
N LEU A 14 -20.31 34.34 -40.63
CA LEU A 14 -20.51 33.07 -39.93
C LEU A 14 -19.93 33.20 -38.51
N LEU A 15 -20.82 33.41 -37.53
CA LEU A 15 -20.51 33.19 -36.12
C LEU A 15 -20.32 31.69 -35.91
N ALA A 16 -19.07 31.23 -35.87
CA ALA A 16 -18.73 29.90 -35.40
C ALA A 16 -19.04 29.83 -33.91
N SER A 17 -20.20 29.25 -33.58
CA SER A 17 -20.56 28.89 -32.22
C SER A 17 -19.59 27.81 -31.74
N ASN A 18 -18.57 28.19 -30.96
CA ASN A 18 -17.83 27.25 -30.12
C ASN A 18 -18.80 26.74 -29.04
N ALA A 19 -19.62 25.75 -29.38
CA ALA A 19 -20.24 24.91 -28.37
C ALA A 19 -19.09 24.21 -27.64
N ALA A 20 -18.74 24.72 -26.47
CA ALA A 20 -17.95 23.97 -25.51
C ALA A 20 -18.76 22.70 -25.21
N VAL A 21 -18.34 21.58 -25.79
CA VAL A 21 -18.82 20.27 -25.39
C VAL A 21 -18.33 20.11 -23.96
N SER A 22 -19.23 20.37 -23.00
CA SER A 22 -19.04 19.91 -21.63
C SER A 22 -19.06 18.40 -21.71
N ALA A 23 -17.89 17.76 -21.71
CA ALA A 23 -17.81 16.31 -21.63
C ALA A 23 -18.45 15.92 -20.29
N ASP A 24 -19.57 15.20 -20.33
CA ASP A 24 -20.20 14.69 -19.13
C ASP A 24 -19.20 13.78 -18.40
N LEU A 25 -18.95 14.09 -17.12
CA LEU A 25 -18.05 13.31 -16.29
C LEU A 25 -18.65 11.93 -16.03
N ILE A 26 -17.82 10.91 -16.16
CA ILE A 26 -18.18 9.53 -15.87
C ILE A 26 -18.24 9.39 -14.35
N LYS A 27 -19.45 9.24 -13.81
CA LYS A 27 -19.66 9.03 -12.36
C LYS A 27 -19.22 7.63 -11.94
N ARG A 28 -18.38 7.54 -10.93
CA ARG A 28 -17.87 6.28 -10.36
C ARG A 28 -17.87 6.35 -8.84
N THR A 29 -17.80 5.22 -8.17
CA THR A 29 -17.69 5.19 -6.71
C THR A 29 -16.30 4.76 -6.26
N LEU A 30 -15.72 5.51 -5.32
CA LEU A 30 -14.43 5.23 -4.69
C LEU A 30 -14.65 4.89 -3.21
N CYS A 31 -14.46 3.63 -2.85
CA CYS A 31 -14.36 3.17 -1.47
C CYS A 31 -12.96 3.51 -0.94
N VAL A 32 -12.87 4.13 0.23
CA VAL A 32 -11.59 4.48 0.87
C VAL A 32 -11.57 3.89 2.26
N TRP A 33 -10.50 3.19 2.60
CA TRP A 33 -10.29 2.74 3.96
C TRP A 33 -9.34 3.70 4.68
N ASP A 34 -9.81 4.24 5.81
CA ASP A 34 -8.97 5.04 6.69
C ASP A 34 -9.28 4.65 8.12
N ILE A 35 -8.26 4.26 8.88
CA ILE A 35 -8.40 3.82 10.26
C ILE A 35 -8.98 4.91 11.18
N VAL A 36 -8.75 6.18 10.85
CA VAL A 36 -9.30 7.36 11.55
C VAL A 36 -10.68 7.74 10.98
N GLY A 37 -11.00 7.28 9.77
CA GLY A 37 -12.22 7.59 9.03
C GLY A 37 -12.09 8.88 8.20
N LYS A 38 -13.20 9.61 8.03
CA LYS A 38 -13.28 10.76 7.09
C LYS A 38 -12.26 11.88 7.33
N SER A 39 -11.78 12.02 8.56
CA SER A 39 -10.81 13.05 8.95
C SER A 39 -9.36 12.54 8.93
N GLY A 40 -9.14 11.31 8.47
CA GLY A 40 -7.82 10.69 8.44
C GLY A 40 -6.96 11.10 7.25
N PRO A 41 -5.67 10.76 7.30
CA PRO A 41 -4.70 11.15 6.28
C PRO A 41 -4.96 10.48 4.92
N ILE A 42 -5.43 9.24 4.90
CA ILE A 42 -5.72 8.49 3.67
C ILE A 42 -6.98 9.06 3.01
N ALA A 43 -8.03 9.33 3.79
CA ALA A 43 -9.24 10.00 3.30
C ALA A 43 -8.92 11.36 2.68
N THR A 44 -8.04 12.15 3.33
CA THR A 44 -7.59 13.45 2.81
C THR A 44 -6.83 13.31 1.49
N GLN A 45 -5.92 12.32 1.41
CA GLN A 45 -5.17 12.05 0.18
C GLN A 45 -6.08 11.57 -0.97
N MET A 46 -7.15 10.84 -0.67
CA MET A 46 -8.10 10.37 -1.67
C MET A 46 -9.05 11.47 -2.17
N GLU A 47 -9.29 12.54 -1.40
CA GLU A 47 -9.94 13.74 -1.94
C GLU A 47 -9.06 14.41 -3.01
N ASP A 48 -7.75 14.50 -2.80
CA ASP A 48 -6.83 15.03 -3.82
C ASP A 48 -6.83 14.15 -5.08
N TYR A 49 -6.83 12.83 -4.90
CA TYR A 49 -6.97 11.87 -6.02
C TYR A 49 -8.29 12.06 -6.77
N ARG A 50 -9.40 12.25 -6.06
CA ARG A 50 -10.72 12.54 -6.65
C ARG A 50 -10.70 13.82 -7.47
N LEU A 51 -10.08 14.89 -6.97
CA LEU A 51 -9.93 16.16 -7.70
C LEU A 51 -9.08 16.00 -8.96
N GLU A 52 -8.01 15.19 -8.90
CA GLU A 52 -7.21 14.89 -10.08
C GLU A 52 -7.99 14.08 -11.12
N ALA A 53 -8.77 13.08 -10.68
CA ALA A 53 -9.54 12.20 -11.56
C ALA A 53 -10.57 12.94 -12.43
N ILE A 54 -11.05 14.11 -11.98
CA ILE A 54 -11.92 15.00 -12.77
C ILE A 54 -11.24 15.41 -14.08
N LYS A 55 -9.92 15.62 -14.06
CA LYS A 55 -9.14 15.96 -15.26
C LYS A 55 -9.06 14.81 -16.26
N TRP A 56 -9.26 13.58 -15.78
CA TRP A 56 -9.34 12.36 -16.62
C TRP A 56 -10.78 12.02 -17.02
N GLY A 57 -11.74 12.90 -16.72
CA GLY A 57 -13.15 12.73 -17.05
C GLY A 57 -13.94 11.84 -16.09
N ILE A 58 -13.41 11.56 -14.89
CA ILE A 58 -14.06 10.73 -13.87
C ILE A 58 -14.47 11.61 -12.67
N ASP A 59 -15.73 11.50 -12.24
CA ASP A 59 -16.20 12.10 -10.99
C ASP A 59 -16.48 10.98 -9.98
N PHE A 60 -15.64 10.88 -8.95
CA PHE A 60 -15.81 9.88 -7.90
C PHE A 60 -16.80 10.35 -6.83
N GLU A 61 -17.78 9.53 -6.49
CA GLU A 61 -18.46 9.59 -5.20
C GLU A 61 -17.62 8.82 -4.18
N MET A 62 -17.05 9.52 -3.20
CA MET A 62 -16.16 8.91 -2.21
C MET A 62 -16.95 8.39 -1.00
N LYS A 63 -16.70 7.13 -0.62
CA LYS A 63 -17.25 6.47 0.57
C LYS A 63 -16.11 6.04 1.48
N VAL A 64 -16.02 6.63 2.67
CA VAL A 64 -14.94 6.34 3.63
C VAL A 64 -15.42 5.34 4.67
N TYR A 65 -14.64 4.28 4.87
CA TYR A 65 -14.87 3.23 5.85
C TYR A 65 -13.71 3.15 6.84
N THR A 66 -14.01 2.82 8.09
CA THR A 66 -12.99 2.49 9.10
C THR A 66 -12.66 0.99 9.14
N ASP A 67 -13.50 0.16 8.51
CA ASP A 67 -13.28 -1.27 8.32
C ASP A 67 -12.94 -1.56 6.86
N GLU A 68 -11.69 -1.93 6.61
CA GLU A 68 -11.15 -2.24 5.28
C GLU A 68 -11.93 -3.37 4.61
N LYS A 69 -12.44 -4.33 5.40
CA LYS A 69 -13.21 -5.44 4.87
C LYS A 69 -14.45 -4.95 4.11
N ILE A 70 -15.10 -3.89 4.59
CA ILE A 70 -16.27 -3.32 3.91
C ILE A 70 -15.86 -2.73 2.56
N ALA A 71 -14.76 -1.98 2.49
CA ALA A 71 -14.26 -1.42 1.24
C ALA A 71 -13.93 -2.52 0.21
N ALA A 72 -13.29 -3.60 0.65
CA ALA A 72 -12.96 -4.74 -0.21
C ALA A 72 -14.22 -5.49 -0.71
N GLU A 73 -15.19 -5.75 0.17
CA GLU A 73 -16.44 -6.43 -0.22
C GLU A 73 -17.35 -5.56 -1.10
N ASP A 74 -17.37 -4.24 -0.88
CA ASP A 74 -18.08 -3.30 -1.76
C ASP A 74 -17.46 -3.25 -3.16
N LEU A 75 -16.13 -3.38 -3.28
CA LEU A 75 -15.48 -3.53 -4.58
C LEU A 75 -15.88 -4.85 -5.26
N LYS A 76 -15.84 -5.97 -4.53
CA LYS A 76 -16.20 -7.30 -5.06
C LYS A 76 -17.64 -7.38 -5.54
N SER A 77 -18.56 -6.76 -4.80
CA SER A 77 -19.99 -6.73 -5.14
C SER A 77 -20.35 -5.71 -6.22
N GLY A 78 -19.43 -4.80 -6.57
CA GLY A 78 -19.66 -3.71 -7.51
C GLY A 78 -20.40 -2.51 -6.92
N ALA A 79 -20.55 -2.45 -5.59
CA ALA A 79 -21.04 -1.26 -4.88
C ALA A 79 -20.03 -0.10 -4.91
N CYS A 80 -18.76 -0.42 -5.18
CA CYS A 80 -17.68 0.49 -5.53
C CYS A 80 -17.03 0.10 -6.86
N ASP A 81 -16.64 1.10 -7.67
CA ASP A 81 -15.89 0.88 -8.90
C ASP A 81 -14.36 0.85 -8.64
N VAL A 82 -13.91 1.51 -7.56
CA VAL A 82 -12.52 1.49 -7.05
C VAL A 82 -12.55 1.34 -5.53
N ALA A 83 -11.59 0.62 -4.96
CA ALA A 83 -11.29 0.68 -3.53
C ALA A 83 -9.81 1.01 -3.28
N GLU A 84 -9.56 1.90 -2.33
CA GLU A 84 -8.27 2.05 -1.66
C GLU A 84 -8.26 1.14 -0.43
N ILE A 85 -7.24 0.26 -0.35
CA ILE A 85 -7.06 -0.78 0.68
C ILE A 85 -5.56 -1.06 0.86
N THR A 86 -5.17 -1.76 1.93
CA THR A 86 -3.78 -2.19 2.13
C THR A 86 -3.32 -3.17 1.05
N GLY A 87 -2.01 -3.18 0.77
CA GLY A 87 -1.37 -4.13 -0.14
C GLY A 87 -1.55 -5.59 0.31
N LEU A 88 -1.59 -5.81 1.62
CA LEU A 88 -1.93 -7.10 2.22
C LEU A 88 -3.31 -7.60 1.76
N ARG A 89 -4.33 -6.73 1.79
CA ARG A 89 -5.68 -7.07 1.31
C ARG A 89 -5.74 -7.14 -0.21
N ALA A 90 -5.06 -6.22 -0.90
CA ALA A 90 -5.05 -6.13 -2.36
C ALA A 90 -4.58 -7.43 -3.05
N ARG A 91 -3.84 -8.28 -2.34
CA ARG A 91 -3.41 -9.61 -2.80
C ARG A 91 -4.54 -10.51 -3.28
N GLU A 92 -5.75 -10.37 -2.72
CA GLU A 92 -6.91 -11.13 -3.20
C GLU A 92 -7.40 -10.69 -4.60
N PHE A 93 -7.05 -9.48 -5.02
CA PHE A 93 -7.40 -8.91 -6.33
C PHE A 93 -6.26 -9.05 -7.33
N ASN A 94 -5.02 -8.83 -6.91
CA ASN A 94 -3.82 -8.98 -7.74
C ASN A 94 -2.68 -9.60 -6.93
N SER A 95 -2.28 -10.82 -7.30
CA SER A 95 -1.23 -11.55 -6.58
C SER A 95 0.16 -10.94 -6.74
N PHE A 96 0.46 -10.35 -7.90
CA PHE A 96 1.75 -9.70 -8.18
C PHE A 96 1.94 -8.47 -7.28
N THR A 97 1.02 -7.50 -7.31
CA THR A 97 1.15 -6.29 -6.49
C THR A 97 0.89 -6.55 -5.01
N GLY A 98 0.04 -7.52 -4.64
CA GLY A 98 -0.18 -7.89 -3.24
C GLY A 98 0.97 -8.68 -2.59
N THR A 99 2.00 -9.03 -3.36
CA THR A 99 3.27 -9.60 -2.88
C THR A 99 4.32 -8.51 -2.59
N LEU A 100 4.00 -7.25 -2.89
CA LEU A 100 4.88 -6.12 -2.62
C LEU A 100 5.23 -5.99 -1.12
N ASP A 101 4.23 -6.20 -0.27
CA ASP A 101 4.31 -6.16 1.19
C ASP A 101 4.86 -7.49 1.78
N SER A 102 5.76 -8.17 1.06
CA SER A 102 6.37 -9.41 1.53
C SER A 102 7.47 -9.15 2.56
N ILE A 103 7.55 -10.05 3.56
CA ILE A 103 8.45 -9.88 4.71
C ILE A 103 9.90 -9.63 4.28
N GLY A 104 10.51 -8.54 4.74
CA GLY A 104 11.90 -8.16 4.46
C GLY A 104 12.26 -7.96 2.99
N ALA A 105 11.27 -7.88 2.08
CA ALA A 105 11.56 -7.80 0.65
C ALA A 105 11.98 -6.39 0.20
N ILE A 106 11.64 -5.37 0.99
CA ILE A 106 11.96 -3.98 0.73
C ILE A 106 12.64 -3.43 2.01
N PRO A 107 13.98 -3.51 2.11
CA PRO A 107 14.66 -3.24 3.38
C PRO A 107 14.77 -1.76 3.76
N THR A 108 14.58 -0.84 2.82
CA THR A 108 14.71 0.60 3.05
C THR A 108 13.74 1.40 2.18
N GLU A 109 13.49 2.65 2.57
CA GLU A 109 12.73 3.61 1.76
C GLU A 109 13.29 3.77 0.34
N GLU A 110 14.62 3.70 0.18
CA GLU A 110 15.25 3.82 -1.14
C GLU A 110 14.89 2.64 -2.06
N HIS A 111 14.76 1.44 -1.48
CA HIS A 111 14.23 0.28 -2.20
C HIS A 111 12.78 0.52 -2.59
N MET A 112 11.94 0.99 -1.64
CA MET A 112 10.52 1.28 -1.90
C MET A 112 10.36 2.30 -3.03
N ARG A 113 11.09 3.42 -2.98
CA ARG A 113 11.10 4.45 -4.03
C ARG A 113 11.43 3.87 -5.39
N THR A 114 12.48 3.05 -5.47
CA THR A 114 12.94 2.43 -6.73
C THR A 114 11.88 1.46 -7.28
N VAL A 115 11.30 0.64 -6.39
CA VAL A 115 10.25 -0.33 -6.75
C VAL A 115 9.02 0.39 -7.29
N LEU A 116 8.48 1.36 -6.56
CA LEU A 116 7.26 2.08 -6.98
C LEU A 116 7.48 2.87 -8.28
N GLN A 117 8.68 3.44 -8.48
CA GLN A 117 9.04 4.07 -9.74
C GLN A 117 8.92 3.11 -10.92
N TYR A 118 9.43 1.88 -10.78
CA TYR A 118 9.34 0.87 -11.83
C TYR A 118 7.92 0.35 -12.02
N LEU A 119 7.14 0.16 -10.95
CA LEU A 119 5.75 -0.28 -11.04
C LEU A 119 4.84 0.77 -11.72
N ALA A 120 5.23 2.04 -11.72
CA ALA A 120 4.56 3.09 -12.48
C ALA A 120 4.88 3.07 -14.00
N ASP A 121 5.91 2.34 -14.45
CA ASP A 121 6.30 2.28 -15.86
C ASP A 121 5.25 1.51 -16.70
N PRO A 122 4.79 2.06 -17.84
CA PRO A 122 3.82 1.41 -18.73
C PRO A 122 4.19 -0.01 -19.16
N LYS A 123 5.48 -0.37 -19.18
CA LYS A 123 5.95 -1.73 -19.51
C LYS A 123 5.44 -2.78 -18.52
N LEU A 124 5.15 -2.41 -17.28
CA LEU A 124 4.62 -3.30 -16.26
C LEU A 124 3.09 -3.28 -16.16
N ALA A 125 2.39 -2.46 -16.95
CA ALA A 125 0.93 -2.31 -16.88
C ALA A 125 0.18 -3.65 -16.96
N LYS A 126 0.66 -4.60 -17.76
CA LYS A 126 0.04 -5.93 -17.89
C LYS A 126 0.06 -6.77 -16.60
N LEU A 127 1.01 -6.49 -15.70
CA LEU A 127 1.10 -7.18 -14.40
C LEU A 127 0.15 -6.57 -13.35
N MET A 128 -0.42 -5.39 -13.64
CA MET A 128 -1.35 -4.70 -12.75
C MET A 128 -2.77 -5.24 -12.87
N THR A 129 -3.09 -5.98 -13.92
CA THR A 129 -4.43 -6.53 -14.17
C THR A 129 -4.49 -8.02 -13.85
N GLN A 130 -5.48 -8.44 -13.08
CA GLN A 130 -5.79 -9.85 -12.81
C GLN A 130 -7.30 -10.03 -12.73
N GLY A 131 -7.86 -10.85 -13.64
CA GLY A 131 -9.31 -11.01 -13.76
C GLY A 131 -10.01 -9.69 -14.07
N ASP A 132 -11.02 -9.36 -13.26
CA ASP A 132 -11.84 -8.14 -13.41
C ASP A 132 -11.20 -6.90 -12.77
N TYR A 133 -10.02 -7.04 -12.15
CA TYR A 133 -9.40 -5.98 -11.36
C TYR A 133 -8.08 -5.49 -11.97
N GLU A 134 -7.84 -4.18 -11.85
CA GLU A 134 -6.57 -3.54 -12.15
C GLU A 134 -6.10 -2.72 -10.95
N VAL A 135 -4.82 -2.84 -10.60
CA VAL A 135 -4.18 -1.94 -9.64
C VAL A 135 -3.80 -0.65 -10.35
N VAL A 136 -4.55 0.41 -10.03
CA VAL A 136 -4.44 1.71 -10.68
C VAL A 136 -3.60 2.69 -9.89
N GLY A 137 -3.16 2.35 -8.68
CA GLY A 137 -2.23 3.18 -7.90
C GLY A 137 -1.65 2.42 -6.73
N ILE A 138 -0.42 2.77 -6.35
CA ILE A 138 0.28 2.21 -5.20
C ILE A 138 0.99 3.36 -4.50
N LEU A 139 0.76 3.49 -3.20
CA LEU A 139 1.36 4.51 -2.33
C LEU A 139 2.08 3.83 -1.16
N PRO A 140 3.20 4.38 -0.67
CA PRO A 140 3.87 3.84 0.50
C PRO A 140 3.06 4.15 1.76
N GLY A 141 2.90 3.15 2.62
CA GLY A 141 2.32 3.27 3.97
C GLY A 141 3.36 3.26 5.09
N GLY A 142 4.64 3.10 4.74
CA GLY A 142 5.78 3.08 5.66
C GLY A 142 6.18 1.69 6.15
N ALA A 143 7.27 1.65 6.90
CA ALA A 143 7.73 0.43 7.55
C ALA A 143 6.73 0.02 8.62
N ALA A 144 6.37 -1.27 8.64
CA ALA A 144 5.77 -1.89 9.80
C ALA A 144 6.89 -2.32 10.75
N TYR A 145 6.80 -1.86 12.00
CA TYR A 145 7.69 -2.23 13.09
C TYR A 145 7.01 -3.24 14.01
N LEU A 146 7.82 -4.02 14.74
CA LEU A 146 7.31 -4.84 15.84
C LEU A 146 7.13 -3.98 17.08
N PHE A 147 5.88 -3.82 17.50
CA PHE A 147 5.54 -3.26 18.80
C PHE A 147 5.40 -4.41 19.78
N THR A 148 6.11 -4.34 20.89
CA THR A 148 6.07 -5.33 21.95
C THR A 148 5.80 -4.70 23.30
N ASN A 149 5.03 -5.39 24.14
CA ASN A 149 4.79 -5.01 25.53
C ASN A 149 5.97 -5.33 26.46
N ASP A 150 7.04 -5.96 25.95
CA ASP A 150 8.17 -6.45 26.72
C ASP A 150 9.47 -6.28 25.91
N ARG A 151 10.31 -5.34 26.33
CA ARG A 151 11.58 -5.00 25.69
C ARG A 151 12.60 -6.15 25.69
N SER A 152 12.42 -7.17 26.53
CA SER A 152 13.26 -8.37 26.47
C SER A 152 12.99 -9.24 25.24
N ILE A 153 11.93 -8.95 24.48
CA ILE A 153 11.65 -9.57 23.18
C ILE A 153 12.50 -8.87 22.11
N ASP A 154 13.81 -9.13 22.15
CA ASP A 154 14.82 -8.46 21.33
C ASP A 154 15.57 -9.41 20.37
N THR A 155 15.20 -10.69 20.33
CA THR A 155 15.72 -11.67 19.36
C THR A 155 14.62 -12.56 18.79
N VAL A 156 14.88 -13.29 17.69
CA VAL A 156 13.93 -14.30 17.15
C VAL A 156 13.59 -15.34 18.22
N GLY A 157 14.57 -15.77 19.02
CA GLY A 157 14.38 -16.81 20.04
C GLY A 157 13.35 -16.41 21.10
N GLU A 158 13.31 -15.12 21.45
CA GLU A 158 12.39 -14.59 22.47
C GLU A 158 10.96 -14.38 21.94
N LEU A 159 10.73 -14.56 20.64
CA LEU A 159 9.38 -14.62 20.06
C LEU A 159 8.66 -15.93 20.42
N ALA A 160 9.41 -16.99 20.73
CA ALA A 160 8.85 -18.31 20.98
C ALA A 160 7.87 -18.29 22.17
N GLY A 161 6.66 -18.81 21.96
CA GLY A 161 5.60 -18.85 22.96
C GLY A 161 4.87 -17.51 23.19
N LYS A 162 5.30 -16.40 22.59
CA LYS A 162 4.62 -15.10 22.67
C LYS A 162 3.38 -15.08 21.77
N LYS A 163 2.34 -14.37 22.18
CA LYS A 163 1.14 -14.15 21.38
C LYS A 163 1.37 -13.03 20.39
N PHE A 164 1.39 -13.35 19.11
CA PHE A 164 1.64 -12.39 18.04
C PHE A 164 0.37 -12.23 17.21
N ALA A 165 -0.15 -11.01 17.10
CA ALA A 165 -1.25 -10.69 16.22
C ALA A 165 -0.96 -11.01 14.74
N ALA A 166 -1.89 -11.71 14.11
CA ALA A 166 -1.92 -12.01 12.68
C ALA A 166 -3.25 -11.54 12.09
N MET A 167 -3.23 -10.81 10.98
CA MET A 167 -4.44 -10.34 10.31
C MET A 167 -5.30 -11.54 9.85
N ASP A 168 -6.60 -11.49 10.12
CA ASP A 168 -7.56 -12.58 9.85
C ASP A 168 -7.63 -13.00 8.37
N PHE A 169 -7.21 -12.08 7.50
CA PHE A 169 -7.20 -12.23 6.05
C PHE A 169 -5.83 -12.56 5.47
N ASP A 170 -4.74 -12.47 6.26
CA ASP A 170 -3.38 -12.76 5.78
C ASP A 170 -2.81 -14.03 6.41
N LYS A 171 -3.02 -15.15 5.72
CA LYS A 171 -2.46 -16.46 6.08
C LYS A 171 -0.93 -16.46 6.10
N ALA A 172 -0.27 -15.57 5.34
CA ALA A 172 1.19 -15.52 5.32
C ALA A 172 1.74 -15.12 6.69
N GLN A 173 1.10 -14.16 7.37
CA GLN A 173 1.51 -13.73 8.70
C GLN A 173 1.45 -14.88 9.71
N ALA A 174 0.35 -15.62 9.76
CA ALA A 174 0.20 -16.74 10.67
C ALA A 174 1.29 -17.82 10.47
N ILE A 175 1.57 -18.17 9.20
CA ILE A 175 2.62 -19.15 8.86
C ILE A 175 4.01 -18.66 9.32
N MET A 176 4.31 -17.38 9.12
CA MET A 176 5.60 -16.80 9.53
C MET A 176 5.74 -16.75 11.06
N ILE A 177 4.68 -16.36 11.76
CA ILE A 177 4.63 -16.34 13.22
C ILE A 177 4.85 -17.74 13.81
N GLU A 178 4.17 -18.75 13.26
CA GLU A 178 4.37 -20.14 13.68
C GLU A 178 5.80 -20.63 13.42
N SER A 179 6.43 -20.19 12.32
CA SER A 179 7.78 -20.62 11.95
C SER A 179 8.86 -20.21 12.95
N VAL A 180 8.62 -19.15 13.74
CA VAL A 180 9.51 -18.68 14.81
C VAL A 180 9.07 -19.16 16.20
N GLY A 181 8.10 -20.09 16.27
CA GLY A 181 7.62 -20.68 17.51
C GLY A 181 6.68 -19.78 18.32
N ALA A 182 6.26 -18.65 17.77
CA ALA A 182 5.26 -17.77 18.38
C ALA A 182 3.84 -18.31 18.12
N SER A 183 2.87 -17.82 18.89
CA SER A 183 1.45 -18.20 18.77
C SER A 183 0.68 -17.13 18.00
N PRO A 184 0.22 -17.40 16.77
CA PRO A 184 -0.59 -16.43 16.02
C PRO A 184 -1.95 -16.25 16.68
N VAL A 185 -2.33 -14.99 16.90
CA VAL A 185 -3.66 -14.60 17.38
C VAL A 185 -4.35 -13.83 16.26
N SER A 186 -5.48 -14.35 15.79
CA SER A 186 -6.26 -13.73 14.71
C SER A 186 -6.84 -12.38 15.16
N VAL A 187 -6.54 -11.32 14.40
CA VAL A 187 -7.03 -9.95 14.64
C VAL A 187 -7.55 -9.32 13.34
N SER A 188 -8.29 -8.23 13.46
CA SER A 188 -8.68 -7.34 12.36
C SER A 188 -7.99 -5.98 12.50
N LEU A 189 -8.02 -5.18 11.43
CA LEU A 189 -7.55 -3.79 11.45
C LEU A 189 -8.34 -2.91 12.44
N THR A 190 -9.52 -3.35 12.89
CA THR A 190 -10.37 -2.63 13.85
C THR A 190 -10.09 -3.00 15.31
N ASN A 191 -9.38 -4.09 15.61
CA ASN A 191 -9.18 -4.55 16.99
C ASN A 191 -7.73 -4.87 17.38
N PHE A 192 -6.78 -4.99 16.45
CA PHE A 192 -5.41 -5.37 16.79
C PHE A 192 -4.75 -4.42 17.80
N GLY A 193 -4.95 -3.10 17.65
CA GLY A 193 -4.42 -2.11 18.58
C GLY A 193 -5.04 -2.20 19.98
N SER A 194 -6.36 -2.44 20.09
CA SER A 194 -7.01 -2.59 21.40
C SER A 194 -6.62 -3.89 22.10
N MET A 195 -6.42 -4.96 21.34
CA MET A 195 -5.90 -6.24 21.85
C MET A 195 -4.45 -6.13 22.32
N PHE A 196 -3.62 -5.32 21.67
CA PHE A 196 -2.28 -5.00 22.14
C PHE A 196 -2.33 -4.16 23.42
N ASN A 197 -3.10 -3.07 23.40
CA ASN A 197 -3.23 -2.14 24.53
C ASN A 197 -3.75 -2.79 25.81
N ASN A 198 -4.48 -3.89 25.73
CA ASN A 198 -5.00 -4.63 26.89
C ASN A 198 -4.23 -5.93 27.20
N GLY A 199 -3.13 -6.22 26.49
CA GLY A 199 -2.30 -7.40 26.71
C GLY A 199 -2.91 -8.72 26.25
N SER A 200 -3.95 -8.69 25.42
CA SER A 200 -4.48 -9.92 24.79
C SER A 200 -3.48 -10.53 23.79
N VAL A 201 -2.65 -9.69 23.19
CA VAL A 201 -1.47 -10.05 22.38
C VAL A 201 -0.24 -9.34 22.92
N ASP A 202 0.92 -10.01 22.82
CA ASP A 202 2.20 -9.50 23.29
C ASP A 202 2.92 -8.67 22.22
N ILE A 203 2.66 -9.00 20.95
CA ILE A 203 3.37 -8.44 19.80
C ILE A 203 2.37 -8.11 18.69
N ILE A 204 2.53 -6.93 18.08
CA ILE A 204 1.86 -6.56 16.83
C ILE A 204 2.88 -6.03 15.82
N GLY A 205 2.61 -6.23 14.54
CA GLY A 205 3.27 -5.50 13.46
C GLY A 205 2.41 -4.30 13.07
N ALA A 206 2.94 -3.08 13.13
CA ALA A 206 2.19 -1.88 12.78
C ALA A 206 3.10 -0.79 12.18
N PRO A 207 2.61 0.01 11.22
CA PRO A 207 3.33 1.19 10.78
C PRO A 207 3.22 2.32 11.81
N ALA A 208 4.17 3.25 11.81
CA ALA A 208 4.20 4.34 12.77
C ALA A 208 2.95 5.22 12.74
N VAL A 209 2.27 5.34 11.60
CA VAL A 209 0.99 6.07 11.47
C VAL A 209 -0.12 5.53 12.39
N ALA A 210 -0.03 4.28 12.85
CA ALA A 210 -0.97 3.68 13.79
C ALA A 210 -0.67 4.03 15.25
N TYR A 211 0.55 4.51 15.58
CA TYR A 211 1.02 4.69 16.96
C TYR A 211 0.13 5.62 17.79
N GLU A 212 -0.11 6.84 17.30
CA GLU A 212 -1.00 7.78 18.00
C GLU A 212 -2.47 7.44 17.79
N ALA A 213 -2.86 7.09 16.55
CA ALA A 213 -4.25 6.85 16.17
C ALA A 213 -4.90 5.72 16.98
N LEU A 214 -4.13 4.68 17.31
CA LEU A 214 -4.58 3.54 18.11
C LEU A 214 -4.07 3.57 19.55
N GLU A 215 -3.44 4.67 19.96
CA GLU A 215 -2.87 4.85 21.28
C GLU A 215 -1.94 3.69 21.70
N LEU A 216 -1.12 3.19 20.77
CA LEU A 216 -0.28 2.00 20.96
C LEU A 216 0.73 2.16 22.12
N TYR A 217 1.03 3.40 22.51
CA TYR A 217 1.78 3.70 23.72
C TYR A 217 1.16 3.11 25.00
N LYS A 218 -0.15 2.82 25.03
CA LYS A 218 -0.80 2.14 26.15
C LYS A 218 -0.35 0.68 26.26
N GLY A 219 -0.23 -0.03 25.14
CA GLY A 219 0.26 -1.41 25.10
C GLY A 219 1.78 -1.52 25.28
N LEU A 220 2.53 -0.49 24.85
CA LEU A 220 3.95 -0.39 25.16
C LEU A 220 4.19 -0.18 26.67
N GLY A 221 3.40 0.67 27.33
CA GLY A 221 3.59 0.96 28.75
C GLY A 221 5.00 1.50 29.06
N ASP A 222 5.56 1.07 30.19
CA ASP A 222 6.92 1.42 30.61
C ASP A 222 7.98 0.37 30.17
N ASP A 223 7.55 -0.87 29.94
CA ASP A 223 8.44 -2.02 29.68
C ASP A 223 8.54 -2.39 28.19
N GLY A 224 7.69 -1.81 27.34
CA GLY A 224 7.61 -2.16 25.93
C GLY A 224 8.67 -1.51 25.05
N ALA A 225 8.67 -1.94 23.78
CA ALA A 225 9.59 -1.45 22.77
C ALA A 225 8.98 -1.46 21.37
N VAL A 226 9.56 -0.63 20.50
CA VAL A 226 9.37 -0.67 19.06
C VAL A 226 10.70 -1.10 18.46
N VAL A 227 10.74 -2.29 17.87
CA VAL A 227 11.96 -2.85 17.29
C VAL A 227 12.31 -2.06 16.03
N ASN A 228 13.49 -1.43 16.01
CA ASN A 228 13.99 -0.63 14.90
C ASN A 228 14.54 -1.53 13.79
N PHE A 229 13.62 -2.25 13.14
CA PHE A 229 13.90 -3.15 12.04
C PHE A 229 12.67 -3.35 11.17
N ASP A 230 12.76 -2.94 9.90
CA ASP A 230 11.68 -3.00 8.94
C ASP A 230 11.35 -4.46 8.61
N ILE A 231 10.26 -4.98 9.18
CA ILE A 231 9.84 -6.36 8.91
C ILE A 231 9.05 -6.46 7.60
N ILE A 232 8.26 -5.43 7.27
CA ILE A 232 7.44 -5.33 6.07
C ILE A 232 7.36 -3.84 5.72
N GLN A 233 7.35 -3.51 4.44
CA GLN A 233 6.95 -2.18 3.99
C GLN A 233 5.50 -2.24 3.52
N ILE A 234 4.62 -1.52 4.21
CA ILE A 234 3.19 -1.50 3.90
C ILE A 234 2.95 -0.63 2.68
N THR A 235 2.04 -1.06 1.81
CA THR A 235 1.52 -0.22 0.73
C THR A 235 0.02 -0.02 0.84
N PHE A 236 -0.46 1.10 0.30
CA PHE A 236 -1.87 1.35 0.04
C PHE A 236 -2.09 1.25 -1.47
N GLN A 237 -3.07 0.46 -1.89
CA GLN A 237 -3.32 0.16 -3.30
C GLN A 237 -4.73 0.58 -3.69
N LEU A 238 -4.82 1.27 -4.82
CA LEU A 238 -6.07 1.57 -5.51
C LEU A 238 -6.37 0.43 -6.47
N VAL A 239 -7.45 -0.31 -6.21
CA VAL A 239 -7.91 -1.44 -7.02
C VAL A 239 -9.21 -1.07 -7.72
N ALA A 240 -9.21 -1.07 -9.04
CA ALA A 240 -10.35 -0.70 -9.87
C ALA A 240 -10.96 -1.92 -10.57
N ARG A 241 -12.28 -1.92 -10.75
CA ARG A 241 -12.94 -2.77 -11.74
C ARG A 241 -12.67 -2.21 -13.14
N HIS A 242 -11.66 -2.74 -13.83
CA HIS A 242 -11.05 -2.04 -14.98
C HIS A 242 -12.01 -1.82 -16.15
N ASP A 243 -12.99 -2.71 -16.34
CA ASP A 243 -14.03 -2.61 -17.37
C ASP A 243 -14.97 -1.40 -17.22
N ARG A 244 -14.92 -0.73 -16.07
CA ARG A 244 -15.71 0.47 -15.76
C ARG A 244 -15.01 1.76 -16.18
N PHE A 245 -13.75 1.72 -16.63
CA PHE A 245 -12.93 2.91 -16.88
C PHE A 245 -12.46 3.01 -18.33
N PRO A 246 -12.11 4.22 -18.81
CA PRO A 246 -11.41 4.39 -20.08
C PRO A 246 -10.08 3.62 -20.12
N GLU A 247 -9.68 3.14 -21.31
CA GLU A 247 -8.50 2.27 -21.50
C GLU A 247 -7.19 2.84 -20.91
N ASN A 248 -7.03 4.16 -20.88
CA ASN A 248 -5.84 4.84 -20.37
C ASN A 248 -5.91 5.20 -18.88
N PHE A 249 -7.05 5.02 -18.22
CA PHE A 249 -7.27 5.46 -16.83
C PHE A 249 -6.26 4.83 -15.87
N GLY A 250 -6.09 3.51 -15.91
CA GLY A 250 -5.23 2.80 -14.97
C GLY A 250 -3.77 3.27 -15.04
N GLN A 251 -3.25 3.55 -16.23
CA GLN A 251 -1.89 4.05 -16.39
C GLN A 251 -1.72 5.50 -15.94
N GLN A 252 -2.71 6.37 -16.21
CA GLN A 252 -2.69 7.76 -15.73
C GLN A 252 -2.76 7.82 -14.20
N SER A 253 -3.65 7.03 -13.62
CA SER A 253 -3.79 6.91 -12.18
C SER A 253 -2.50 6.44 -11.51
N ARG A 254 -1.80 5.43 -12.07
CA ARG A 254 -0.52 4.94 -11.51
C ARG A 254 0.57 6.01 -11.54
N GLN A 255 0.64 6.79 -12.62
CA GLN A 255 1.59 7.88 -12.75
C GLN A 255 1.34 9.00 -11.74
N PHE A 256 0.07 9.33 -11.49
CA PHE A 256 -0.29 10.29 -10.46
C PHE A 256 -0.01 9.76 -9.05
N ALA A 257 -0.37 8.51 -8.75
CA ALA A 257 -0.04 7.89 -7.47
C ALA A 257 1.48 7.94 -7.20
N TRP A 258 2.30 7.61 -8.22
CA TRP A 258 3.75 7.74 -8.13
C TRP A 258 4.20 9.18 -7.86
N SER A 259 3.59 10.19 -8.49
CA SER A 259 3.94 11.59 -8.22
C SER A 259 3.60 12.04 -6.79
N GLN A 260 2.78 11.28 -6.06
CA GLN A 260 2.47 11.54 -4.65
C GLN A 260 3.41 10.84 -3.67
N TYR A 261 4.43 10.11 -4.14
CA TYR A 261 5.36 9.36 -3.28
C TYR A 261 5.96 10.20 -2.15
N ASP A 262 6.57 11.34 -2.50
CA ASP A 262 7.27 12.18 -1.52
C ASP A 262 6.29 12.72 -0.46
N ARG A 263 5.09 13.11 -0.86
CA ARG A 263 4.02 13.56 0.06
C ARG A 263 3.53 12.44 0.99
N ALA A 264 3.41 11.21 0.48
CA ALA A 264 3.04 10.07 1.31
C ALA A 264 4.13 9.78 2.36
N MET A 265 5.40 9.84 1.96
CA MET A 265 6.53 9.66 2.87
C MET A 265 6.65 10.78 3.92
N GLU A 266 6.27 12.03 3.62
CA GLU A 266 6.21 13.09 4.64
C GLU A 266 5.26 12.72 5.80
N VAL A 267 4.13 12.06 5.50
CA VAL A 267 3.20 11.59 6.54
C VAL A 267 3.81 10.46 7.36
N VAL A 268 4.43 9.49 6.69
CA VAL A 268 5.12 8.36 7.33
C VAL A 268 6.22 8.85 8.28
N ASN A 269 7.14 9.66 7.76
CA ASN A 269 8.31 10.13 8.50
C ASN A 269 7.91 10.99 9.69
N LYS A 270 6.83 11.77 9.57
CA LYS A 270 6.28 12.54 10.69
C LYS A 270 5.71 11.64 11.78
N ALA A 271 5.06 10.53 11.41
CA ALA A 271 4.52 9.58 12.37
C ALA A 271 5.65 8.78 13.07
N GLU A 272 6.69 8.39 12.35
CA GLU A 272 7.88 7.76 12.94
C GLU A 272 8.55 8.67 13.96
N ALA A 273 8.71 9.96 13.61
CA ALA A 273 9.27 10.97 14.51
C ALA A 273 8.40 11.28 15.74
N SER A 274 7.14 10.83 15.79
CA SER A 274 6.28 11.02 16.96
C SER A 274 6.39 9.89 17.99
N ILE A 275 6.99 8.75 17.61
CA ILE A 275 7.33 7.68 18.55
C ILE A 275 8.46 8.17 19.46
N LYS A 276 8.27 8.05 20.78
CA LYS A 276 9.26 8.50 21.77
C LYS A 276 10.56 7.70 21.61
N ASP A 277 11.69 8.40 21.64
CA ASP A 277 13.04 7.82 21.56
C ASP A 277 13.27 6.64 22.51
N SER A 278 12.69 6.69 23.71
CA SER A 278 12.81 5.63 24.72
C SER A 278 12.20 4.29 24.27
N TYR A 279 11.24 4.29 23.35
CA TYR A 279 10.61 3.06 22.87
C TYR A 279 11.46 2.35 21.81
N TRP A 280 12.27 3.06 21.04
CA TRP A 280 13.08 2.44 19.99
C TRP A 280 14.10 1.46 20.58
N LEU A 281 14.11 0.25 20.05
CA LEU A 281 15.04 -0.81 20.40
C LEU A 281 15.81 -1.23 19.15
N ASP A 282 17.10 -0.94 19.13
CA ASP A 282 17.99 -1.34 18.05
C ASP A 282 18.44 -2.80 18.21
N LEU A 283 18.35 -3.57 17.13
CA LEU A 283 18.89 -4.92 17.07
C LEU A 283 20.41 -4.89 16.81
N PRO A 284 21.20 -5.82 17.40
CA PRO A 284 22.61 -5.95 17.07
C PRO A 284 22.82 -6.24 15.57
N GLU A 285 23.79 -5.58 14.94
CA GLU A 285 24.02 -5.66 13.49
C GLU A 285 24.26 -7.11 13.01
N LYS A 286 25.00 -7.90 13.81
CA LYS A 286 25.28 -9.31 13.53
C LYS A 286 24.02 -10.18 13.40
N ASP A 287 22.91 -9.76 14.02
CA ASP A 287 21.67 -10.54 14.02
C ASP A 287 20.83 -10.20 12.77
N LYS A 288 20.98 -8.97 12.22
CA LYS A 288 20.28 -8.49 11.00
C LYS A 288 20.52 -9.39 9.79
N GLU A 289 21.74 -9.85 9.56
CA GLU A 289 22.03 -10.79 8.46
C GLU A 289 21.23 -12.10 8.59
N GLY A 290 21.15 -12.64 9.81
CA GLY A 290 20.35 -13.84 10.12
C GLY A 290 18.86 -13.61 9.88
N TYR A 291 18.32 -12.45 10.27
CA TYR A 291 16.94 -12.07 9.98
C TYR A 291 16.66 -11.98 8.48
N MET A 292 17.56 -11.38 7.70
CA MET A 292 17.37 -11.24 6.26
C MET A 292 17.34 -12.58 5.54
N GLU A 293 18.17 -13.53 5.95
CA GLU A 293 18.11 -14.90 5.41
C GLU A 293 16.84 -15.63 5.85
N MET A 294 16.43 -15.49 7.12
CA MET A 294 15.16 -16.04 7.60
C MET A 294 13.98 -15.49 6.80
N PHE A 295 13.94 -14.18 6.53
CA PHE A 295 12.92 -13.55 5.71
C PHE A 295 12.92 -14.08 4.28
N ARG A 296 14.10 -14.28 3.68
CA ARG A 296 14.23 -14.90 2.36
C ARG A 296 13.64 -16.31 2.32
N GLN A 297 13.99 -17.15 3.28
CA GLN A 297 13.45 -18.51 3.38
C GLN A 297 11.93 -18.52 3.58
N SER A 298 11.41 -17.58 4.37
CA SER A 298 9.96 -17.38 4.53
C SER A 298 9.30 -16.98 3.21
N ARG A 299 9.87 -16.04 2.45
CA ARG A 299 9.35 -15.66 1.13
C ARG A 299 9.34 -16.82 0.14
N LEU A 300 10.41 -17.63 0.09
CA LEU A 300 10.46 -18.84 -0.74
C LEU A 300 9.38 -19.85 -0.33
N THR A 301 9.23 -20.10 0.97
CA THR A 301 8.19 -21.00 1.50
C THR A 301 6.80 -20.53 1.13
N LEU A 302 6.52 -19.23 1.26
CA LEU A 302 5.23 -18.64 0.94
C LEU A 302 4.94 -18.63 -0.56
N ARG A 303 5.97 -18.42 -1.39
CA ARG A 303 5.89 -18.59 -2.86
C ARG A 303 5.52 -20.01 -3.23
N ASP A 304 6.20 -20.99 -2.66
CA ASP A 304 6.01 -22.41 -2.98
C ASP A 304 4.62 -22.91 -2.51
N ARG A 305 4.03 -22.25 -1.50
CA ARG A 305 2.63 -22.43 -1.07
C ARG A 305 1.60 -21.65 -1.91
N GLY A 306 2.03 -20.88 -2.90
CA GLY A 306 1.17 -20.06 -3.74
C GLY A 306 0.57 -18.83 -3.05
N LEU A 307 1.14 -18.41 -1.91
CA LEU A 307 0.71 -17.24 -1.17
C LEU A 307 1.42 -15.96 -1.62
N TYR A 308 2.64 -16.07 -2.14
CA TYR A 308 3.38 -14.98 -2.78
C TYR A 308 3.60 -15.25 -4.26
N ASP A 309 3.53 -14.21 -5.08
CA ASP A 309 3.81 -14.25 -6.51
C ASP A 309 5.32 -14.28 -6.76
N GLY A 310 5.79 -15.33 -7.44
CA GLY A 310 7.20 -15.51 -7.72
C GLY A 310 7.79 -14.44 -8.64
N LYS A 311 7.02 -13.85 -9.56
CA LYS A 311 7.54 -12.79 -10.44
C LYS A 311 7.81 -11.52 -9.64
N MET A 312 6.94 -11.19 -8.68
CA MET A 312 7.17 -10.06 -7.78
C MET A 312 8.39 -10.30 -6.90
N LEU A 313 8.54 -11.50 -6.30
CA LEU A 313 9.72 -11.81 -5.50
C LEU A 313 11.02 -11.72 -6.31
N SER A 314 11.08 -12.33 -7.50
CA SER A 314 12.24 -12.20 -8.39
C SER A 314 12.50 -10.74 -8.79
N PHE A 315 11.46 -9.92 -8.95
CA PHE A 315 11.60 -8.49 -9.24
C PHE A 315 12.21 -7.75 -8.04
N LEU A 316 11.72 -7.97 -6.82
CA LEU A 316 12.24 -7.35 -5.60
C LEU A 316 13.68 -7.78 -5.31
N SER A 317 14.00 -9.07 -5.48
CA SER A 317 15.38 -9.58 -5.37
C SER A 317 16.32 -8.92 -6.37
N LYS A 318 15.87 -8.61 -7.59
CA LYS A 318 16.69 -7.85 -8.56
C LYS A 318 16.98 -6.43 -8.08
N VAL A 319 15.98 -5.75 -7.51
CA VAL A 319 16.18 -4.40 -6.97
C VAL A 319 17.17 -4.41 -5.80
N ARG A 320 17.03 -5.36 -4.86
CA ARG A 320 17.98 -5.53 -3.75
C ARG A 320 19.40 -5.79 -4.26
N CYS A 321 19.57 -6.75 -5.18
CA CYS A 321 20.89 -7.06 -5.76
C CYS A 321 21.48 -5.97 -6.65
N GLN A 322 20.66 -5.09 -7.22
CA GLN A 322 21.14 -3.92 -7.95
C GLN A 322 21.73 -2.87 -6.99
N LYS A 323 21.12 -2.70 -5.81
CA LYS A 323 21.61 -1.77 -4.79
C LYS A 323 22.80 -2.33 -4.03
N ASP A 324 22.74 -3.60 -3.66
CA ASP A 324 23.84 -4.30 -2.99
C ASP A 324 24.07 -5.68 -3.62
N PRO A 325 25.04 -5.78 -4.55
CA PRO A 325 25.42 -7.05 -5.17
C PRO A 325 26.08 -8.04 -4.20
N SER A 326 26.48 -7.62 -3.00
CA SER A 326 27.19 -8.45 -2.02
C SER A 326 26.26 -9.32 -1.17
N LEU A 327 24.94 -9.06 -1.21
CA LEU A 327 23.96 -9.84 -0.48
C LEU A 327 24.03 -11.32 -0.85
N ALA A 328 23.95 -12.20 0.15
CA ALA A 328 24.04 -13.66 -0.04
C ALA A 328 23.02 -14.19 -1.06
N GLU A 329 21.81 -13.62 -1.09
CA GLU A 329 20.75 -14.01 -2.03
C GLU A 329 21.12 -13.81 -3.51
N CYS A 330 22.03 -12.89 -3.82
CA CYS A 330 22.36 -12.51 -5.20
C CYS A 330 23.16 -13.59 -5.94
N THR A 331 23.78 -14.51 -5.19
CA THR A 331 24.54 -15.64 -5.71
C THR A 331 23.97 -17.00 -5.29
N ALA A 332 22.90 -16.99 -4.49
CA ALA A 332 22.24 -18.20 -4.01
C ALA A 332 21.68 -19.04 -5.17
N LYS A 333 21.77 -20.36 -5.06
CA LYS A 333 21.24 -21.29 -6.09
C LYS A 333 19.71 -21.27 -6.13
N ASP A 334 19.11 -21.07 -4.97
CA ASP A 334 17.68 -20.95 -4.68
C ASP A 334 17.23 -19.49 -4.66
N ARG A 335 17.76 -18.66 -5.58
CA ARG A 335 17.34 -17.28 -5.71
C ARG A 335 15.83 -17.18 -5.96
N GLU A 336 15.22 -16.13 -5.42
CA GLU A 336 13.79 -15.82 -5.58
C GLU A 336 13.30 -15.79 -7.03
#